data_AF-A0AA37LS48-F1
#
_entry.id   AF-A0AA37LS48-F1
#
_cell.length_a   1.000
_cell.length_b   1.000
_cell.length_c   1.000
_cell.angle_alpha   90.00
_cell.angle_beta   90.00
_cell.angle_gamma   90.00
#
_symmetry.space_group_name_H-M   'P 1'
#
loop_
_entity.id
_entity.type
_entity.pdbx_description
1 polymer ?
#
loop_
_entity_poly.entity_id
_entity_poly.type
_entity_poly.pdbx_seq_one_letter_code
_entity_poly.pdbx_strand_id
1 'polypeptide(L)'
;MSFPTRSLSTRLPGAGSQNASAGPSPMLVARIAEKKAELEHLKELRDLSAAVAGQMEALEQKLATLSDGTEAIAMVIGNWHNVLRAINMASAQLAKPQGEEPLEAEDASLPLPQTLVRIPTEHAPTLQAQAENVAESAENSMATP
;
A
#
# COMPACT_ATOMS: atom_id res chain seq x y z
N MET A 1 19.33 -5.93 39.41
CA MET A 1 18.07 -6.68 39.54
C MET A 1 18.41 -8.05 40.11
N SER A 2 18.10 -8.31 41.38
CA SER A 2 18.43 -9.58 42.04
C SER A 2 17.29 -10.58 41.86
N PHE A 3 17.62 -11.77 41.37
CA PHE A 3 16.68 -12.89 41.27
C PHE A 3 16.52 -13.57 42.64
N PRO A 4 15.31 -13.95 43.05
CA PRO A 4 15.13 -14.72 44.28
C PRO A 4 15.60 -16.17 44.05
N THR A 5 16.56 -16.60 44.87
CA THR A 5 17.04 -17.98 44.87
C THR A 5 15.97 -18.89 45.45
N ARG A 6 15.49 -19.82 44.62
CA ARG A 6 14.51 -20.84 45.00
C ARG A 6 15.17 -21.83 45.97
N SER A 7 14.88 -21.75 47.27
CA SER A 7 15.29 -22.76 48.24
C SER A 7 14.47 -24.04 48.06
N LEU A 8 15.03 -25.00 47.33
CA LEU A 8 14.54 -26.38 47.24
C LEU A 8 14.73 -27.07 48.60
N SER A 9 13.68 -27.10 49.42
CA SER A 9 13.64 -27.98 50.59
C SER A 9 13.41 -29.43 50.14
N THR A 10 14.47 -30.24 50.14
CA THR A 10 14.38 -31.70 50.06
C THR A 10 13.55 -32.20 51.25
N ARG A 11 12.36 -32.74 50.97
CA ARG A 11 11.47 -33.32 51.98
C ARG A 11 11.85 -34.80 52.16
N LEU A 12 12.42 -35.14 53.32
CA LEU A 12 12.65 -36.53 53.73
C LEU A 12 11.31 -37.16 54.14
N PRO A 13 10.95 -38.38 53.71
CA PRO A 13 9.74 -39.05 54.16
C PRO A 13 10.03 -39.75 55.50
N GLY A 14 9.50 -39.23 56.60
CA GLY A 14 9.64 -39.80 57.93
C GLY A 14 8.40 -39.54 58.79
N ALA A 15 7.64 -40.62 58.99
CA ALA A 15 6.65 -40.93 60.03
C ALA A 15 5.94 -39.80 60.80
N GLY A 16 4.60 -39.79 60.73
CA GLY A 16 3.75 -39.09 61.71
C GLY A 16 2.36 -38.79 61.19
N SER A 17 1.47 -39.79 61.21
CA SER A 17 0.03 -39.59 61.06
C SER A 17 -0.51 -38.89 62.30
N GLN A 18 -0.83 -37.59 62.19
CA GLN A 18 -1.61 -36.84 63.19
C GLN A 18 -2.63 -35.94 62.48
N ASN A 19 -3.88 -36.14 62.84
CA ASN A 19 -5.12 -35.49 62.41
C ASN A 19 -5.02 -34.10 61.75
N ALA A 20 -5.70 -34.01 60.62
CA ALA A 20 -6.02 -32.78 59.91
C ALA A 20 -6.98 -31.87 60.70
N SER A 21 -6.55 -30.64 60.97
CA SER A 21 -7.38 -29.42 60.96
C SER A 21 -6.49 -28.17 61.12
N ALA A 22 -5.43 -28.06 60.32
CA ALA A 22 -4.62 -26.84 60.27
C ALA A 22 -5.00 -26.06 59.02
N GLY A 23 -5.57 -24.87 59.21
CA GLY A 23 -5.78 -23.90 58.13
C GLY A 23 -4.49 -23.63 57.35
N PRO A 24 -4.57 -23.00 56.18
CA PRO A 24 -3.39 -22.77 55.34
C PRO A 24 -2.29 -22.07 56.15
N SER A 25 -1.09 -22.64 56.19
CA SER A 25 0.02 -22.09 56.95
C SER A 25 0.27 -20.63 56.55
N PRO A 26 0.48 -19.69 57.48
CA PRO A 26 0.47 -18.25 57.21
C PRO A 26 1.50 -17.81 56.16
N MET A 27 2.65 -18.50 56.08
CA MET A 27 3.66 -18.30 55.04
C MET A 27 3.16 -18.62 53.62
N LEU A 28 2.32 -19.65 53.47
CA LEU A 28 1.71 -19.98 52.17
C LEU A 28 0.65 -18.95 51.79
N VAL A 29 -0.13 -18.45 52.76
CA VAL A 29 -1.12 -17.40 52.51
C VAL A 29 -0.45 -16.12 52.01
N ALA A 30 0.67 -15.72 52.63
CA ALA A 30 1.46 -14.57 52.18
C ALA A 30 1.99 -14.75 50.74
N ARG A 31 2.55 -15.92 50.42
CA ARG A 31 3.01 -16.23 49.04
C ARG A 31 1.87 -16.27 48.02
N ILE A 32 0.69 -16.74 48.40
CA ILE A 32 -0.48 -16.73 47.53
C ILE A 32 -0.92 -15.29 47.25
N ALA A 33 -0.91 -14.41 48.26
CA ALA A 33 -1.23 -13.00 48.06
C ALA A 33 -0.24 -12.32 47.12
N GLU A 34 1.06 -12.54 47.32
CA GLU A 34 2.13 -12.05 46.42
C GLU A 34 1.93 -12.55 44.98
N LYS A 35 1.71 -13.85 44.79
CA LYS A 35 1.49 -14.43 43.46
C LYS A 35 0.21 -13.94 42.78
N LYS A 36 -0.84 -13.62 43.54
CA LYS A 36 -2.04 -13.00 42.98
C LYS A 36 -1.76 -11.59 42.47
N ALA A 37 -1.00 -10.78 43.21
CA ALA A 37 -0.59 -9.45 42.76
C ALA A 37 0.32 -9.52 41.52
N GLU A 38 1.29 -10.44 41.49
CA GLU A 38 2.11 -10.66 40.29
C GLU A 38 1.26 -11.05 39.07
N LEU A 39 0.25 -11.91 39.25
CA LEU A 39 -0.64 -12.33 38.17
C LEU A 39 -1.47 -11.14 37.65
N GLU A 40 -1.93 -10.26 38.52
CA GLU A 40 -2.64 -9.05 38.13
C GLU A 40 -1.78 -8.17 37.23
N HIS A 41 -0.54 -7.89 37.65
CA HIS A 41 0.41 -7.13 36.82
C HIS A 41 0.70 -7.83 35.48
N LEU A 42 0.80 -9.17 35.46
CA LEU A 42 1.00 -9.92 34.21
C LEU A 42 -0.20 -9.84 33.27
N LYS A 43 -1.43 -9.78 33.81
CA LYS A 43 -2.65 -9.57 33.00
C LYS A 43 -2.67 -8.17 32.40
N GLU A 44 -2.31 -7.14 33.18
CA GLU A 44 -2.18 -5.78 32.67
C GLU A 44 -1.14 -5.70 31.54
N LEU A 45 0.03 -6.32 31.73
CA LEU A 45 1.07 -6.36 30.70
C LEU A 45 0.59 -7.08 29.43
N ARG A 46 -0.16 -8.18 29.58
CA ARG A 46 -0.78 -8.88 28.44
C ARG A 46 -1.75 -7.95 27.71
N ASP A 47 -2.62 -7.26 28.44
CA ASP A 47 -3.65 -6.39 27.85
C ASP A 47 -3.03 -5.19 27.15
N LEU A 48 -2.00 -4.58 27.74
CA LEU A 48 -1.21 -3.54 27.09
C LEU A 48 -0.51 -4.06 25.83
N SER A 49 0.08 -5.26 25.88
CA SER A 49 0.73 -5.86 24.73
C SER A 49 -0.26 -6.17 23.61
N ALA A 50 -1.47 -6.63 23.94
CA ALA A 50 -2.56 -6.83 22.99
C ALA A 50 -3.03 -5.51 22.37
N ALA A 51 -3.15 -4.45 23.16
CA ALA A 51 -3.51 -3.12 22.68
C ALA A 51 -2.44 -2.55 21.72
N VAL A 52 -1.15 -2.71 22.05
CA VAL A 52 -0.05 -2.30 21.17
C VAL A 52 -0.07 -3.08 19.86
N ALA A 53 -0.30 -4.39 19.90
CA ALA A 53 -0.42 -5.20 18.69
C ALA A 53 -1.56 -4.70 17.79
N GLY A 54 -2.72 -4.37 18.36
CA GLY A 54 -3.83 -3.76 17.61
C GLY A 54 -3.48 -2.39 17.02
N GLN A 55 -2.68 -1.58 17.73
CA GLN A 55 -2.19 -0.31 17.17
C GLN A 55 -1.19 -0.52 16.02
N MET A 56 -0.36 -1.56 16.07
CA MET A 56 0.56 -1.90 14.97
C MET A 56 -0.20 -2.31 13.71
N GLU A 57 -1.27 -3.10 13.85
CA GLU A 57 -2.14 -3.48 12.72
C GLU A 57 -2.86 -2.26 12.12
N ALA A 58 -3.39 -1.37 12.97
CA ALA A 58 -4.01 -0.13 12.49
C ALA A 58 -3.00 0.81 11.81
N LEU A 59 -1.74 0.82 12.26
CA LEU A 59 -0.67 1.58 11.63
C LEU A 59 -0.31 0.98 10.25
N GLU A 60 -0.24 -0.35 10.15
CA GLU A 60 -0.01 -1.04 8.88
C GLU A 60 -1.06 -0.67 7.83
N GLN A 61 -2.35 -0.67 8.18
CA GLN A 61 -3.42 -0.27 7.27
C GLN A 61 -3.26 1.19 6.78
N LYS A 62 -2.82 2.09 7.66
CA LYS A 62 -2.55 3.49 7.30
C LYS A 62 -1.33 3.62 6.38
N LEU A 63 -0.28 2.83 6.61
CA LEU A 63 0.88 2.79 5.72
C LEU A 63 0.52 2.21 4.34
N ALA A 64 -0.33 1.19 4.28
CA ALA A 64 -0.85 0.66 3.02
C ALA A 64 -1.60 1.75 2.24
N THR A 65 -2.53 2.46 2.89
CA THR A 65 -3.27 3.57 2.26
C THR A 65 -2.34 4.67 1.75
N LEU A 66 -1.28 5.01 2.51
CA LEU A 66 -0.30 6.00 2.10
C LEU A 66 0.50 5.51 0.88
N SER A 67 0.92 4.24 0.90
CA SER A 67 1.62 3.61 -0.23
C SER A 67 0.79 3.67 -1.50
N ASP A 68 -0.47 3.23 -1.45
CA ASP A 68 -1.39 3.24 -2.59
C ASP A 68 -1.60 4.68 -3.12
N GLY A 69 -1.73 5.65 -2.21
CA GLY A 69 -1.82 7.06 -2.57
C GLY A 69 -0.56 7.57 -3.29
N THR A 70 0.63 7.16 -2.86
CA THR A 70 1.87 7.55 -3.54
C THR A 70 2.02 6.90 -4.91
N GLU A 71 1.55 5.66 -5.10
CA GLU A 71 1.51 5.01 -6.42
C GLU A 71 0.56 5.75 -7.37
N ALA A 72 -0.62 6.16 -6.89
CA ALA A 72 -1.56 6.95 -7.68
C ALA A 72 -0.94 8.29 -8.14
N ILE A 73 -0.22 8.98 -7.24
CA ILE A 73 0.49 10.21 -7.60
C ILE A 73 1.61 9.94 -8.60
N ALA A 74 2.37 8.85 -8.45
CA ALA A 74 3.41 8.46 -9.40
C ALA A 74 2.84 8.22 -10.81
N MET A 75 1.67 7.59 -10.93
CA MET A 75 0.97 7.43 -12.21
C MET A 75 0.57 8.77 -12.82
N VAL A 76 0.02 9.69 -12.02
CA VAL A 76 -0.33 11.04 -12.48
C VAL A 76 0.92 11.78 -12.99
N ILE A 77 1.99 11.81 -12.21
CA ILE A 77 3.25 12.46 -12.62
C ILE A 77 3.81 11.82 -13.89
N GLY A 78 3.78 10.49 -14.00
CA GLY A 78 4.18 9.78 -15.22
C GLY A 78 3.36 10.19 -16.44
N ASN A 79 2.05 10.37 -16.28
CA ASN A 79 1.18 10.87 -17.34
C ASN A 79 1.52 12.32 -17.72
N TRP A 80 1.64 13.22 -16.73
CA TRP A 80 1.99 14.63 -16.97
C TRP A 80 3.38 14.79 -17.63
N HIS A 81 4.34 13.94 -17.26
CA HIS A 81 5.65 13.89 -17.91
C HIS A 81 5.54 13.58 -19.41
N ASN A 82 4.69 12.62 -19.79
CA ASN A 82 4.45 12.28 -21.18
C ASN A 82 3.76 13.42 -21.94
N VAL A 83 2.76 14.06 -21.34
CA VAL A 83 2.05 15.23 -21.92
C VAL A 83 3.02 16.38 -22.16
N LEU A 84 3.80 16.77 -21.15
CA LEU A 84 4.77 17.87 -21.28
C LEU A 84 5.86 17.56 -22.30
N ARG A 85 6.33 16.31 -22.38
CA ARG A 85 7.28 15.88 -23.41
C ARG A 85 6.67 15.99 -24.81
N ALA A 86 5.44 15.52 -25.00
CA ALA A 86 4.75 15.59 -26.29
C ALA A 86 4.57 17.05 -26.74
N ILE A 87 4.16 17.93 -25.82
CA ILE A 87 4.06 19.37 -26.07
C ILE A 87 5.41 19.94 -26.45
N ASN A 88 6.48 19.66 -25.69
CA ASN A 88 7.82 20.18 -25.99
C ASN A 88 8.31 19.71 -27.38
N MET A 89 8.15 18.43 -27.70
CA MET A 89 8.49 17.90 -29.03
C MET A 89 7.71 18.58 -30.16
N ALA A 90 6.42 18.88 -29.95
CA ALA A 90 5.61 19.61 -30.93
C ALA A 90 5.97 21.10 -31.02
N SER A 91 6.19 21.77 -29.88
CA SER A 91 6.52 23.20 -29.80
C SER A 91 7.92 23.51 -30.34
N ALA A 92 8.90 22.62 -30.15
CA ALA A 92 10.25 22.77 -30.71
C ALA A 92 10.23 22.74 -32.26
N GLN A 93 9.32 21.97 -32.85
CA GLN A 93 9.13 21.96 -34.31
C GLN A 93 8.46 23.25 -34.82
N LEU A 94 7.63 23.92 -34.01
CA LEU A 94 7.03 25.21 -34.35
C LEU A 94 8.02 26.38 -34.27
N ALA A 95 9.03 26.29 -33.38
CA ALA A 95 9.99 27.37 -33.14
C ALA A 95 11.19 27.38 -34.12
N LYS A 96 11.34 26.37 -34.99
CA LYS A 96 12.34 26.40 -36.06
C LYS A 96 11.78 27.27 -37.21
N PRO A 97 12.30 28.49 -37.46
CA PRO A 97 11.88 29.23 -38.63
C PRO A 97 12.18 28.38 -39.86
N GLN A 98 11.20 28.23 -40.73
CA GLN A 98 11.37 27.66 -42.06
C GLN A 98 12.29 28.60 -42.85
N GLY A 99 13.60 28.40 -42.77
CA GLY A 99 14.54 29.21 -43.55
C GLY A 99 15.90 29.30 -42.91
N GLU A 100 16.67 28.22 -43.00
CA GLU A 100 18.14 28.25 -43.05
C GLU A 100 18.63 26.83 -43.37
N GLU A 101 18.57 26.49 -44.66
CA GLU A 101 19.63 25.81 -45.43
C GLU A 101 19.36 26.14 -46.92
N PRO A 102 20.36 26.61 -47.69
CA PRO A 102 20.15 27.01 -49.08
C PRO A 102 20.27 25.80 -50.02
N LEU A 103 19.44 25.85 -51.07
CA LEU A 103 19.57 25.22 -52.39
C LEU A 103 18.64 24.03 -52.69
N GLU A 104 17.92 24.27 -53.79
CA GLU A 104 17.29 23.36 -54.75
C GLU A 104 15.84 22.93 -54.45
N ALA A 105 14.95 23.58 -55.21
CA ALA A 105 13.57 23.21 -55.40
C ALA A 105 13.51 21.89 -56.19
N GLU A 106 13.02 20.83 -55.56
CA GLU A 106 12.38 19.69 -56.22
C GLU A 106 11.24 19.22 -55.31
N ASP A 107 10.05 19.11 -55.90
CA ASP A 107 8.85 18.55 -55.30
C ASP A 107 9.12 17.17 -54.69
N ALA A 108 9.16 17.09 -53.36
CA ALA A 108 8.93 15.85 -52.65
C ALA A 108 8.18 16.17 -51.36
N SER A 109 6.86 15.95 -51.42
CA SER A 109 6.00 15.75 -50.27
C SER A 109 6.76 14.98 -49.18
N LEU A 110 7.28 15.68 -48.17
CA LEU A 110 7.79 15.02 -46.99
C LEU A 110 6.63 14.18 -46.45
N PRO A 111 6.75 12.85 -46.38
CA PRO A 111 5.62 12.00 -46.01
C PRO A 111 5.14 12.44 -44.62
N LEU A 112 3.86 12.81 -44.51
CA LEU A 112 3.28 13.16 -43.23
C LEU A 112 3.53 11.98 -42.27
N PRO A 113 3.99 12.25 -41.03
CA PRO A 113 4.17 11.18 -40.07
C PRO A 113 2.84 10.43 -39.89
N GLN A 114 2.91 9.10 -39.92
CA GLN A 114 1.73 8.28 -39.69
C GLN A 114 1.15 8.57 -38.29
N THR A 115 -0.17 8.67 -38.19
CA THR A 115 -0.90 9.04 -36.97
C THR A 115 -1.10 7.86 -36.02
N LEU A 116 -0.08 7.00 -35.87
CA LEU A 116 -0.16 5.83 -35.00
C LEU A 116 -0.07 6.27 -33.53
N VAL A 117 -1.14 5.98 -32.79
CA VAL A 117 -1.23 6.22 -31.34
C VAL A 117 -1.42 4.91 -30.59
N ARG A 118 -0.84 4.81 -29.40
CA ARG A 118 -1.05 3.66 -28.52
C ARG A 118 -2.29 3.90 -27.68
N ILE A 119 -3.22 2.97 -27.73
CA ILE A 119 -4.43 3.00 -26.92
C ILE A 119 -4.45 1.73 -26.07
N PRO A 120 -4.72 1.81 -24.75
CA PRO A 120 -4.95 0.64 -23.92
C PRO A 120 -6.01 -0.27 -24.54
N THR A 121 -5.75 -1.58 -24.58
CA THR A 121 -6.62 -2.56 -25.23
C THR A 121 -7.99 -2.67 -24.57
N GLU A 122 -8.09 -2.36 -23.28
CA GLU A 122 -9.33 -2.24 -22.52
C GLU A 122 -10.29 -1.15 -23.03
N HIS A 123 -9.79 -0.13 -23.74
CA HIS A 123 -10.59 0.93 -24.37
C HIS A 123 -10.87 0.67 -25.87
N ALA A 124 -10.36 -0.42 -26.44
CA ALA A 124 -10.57 -0.77 -27.85
C ALA A 124 -12.05 -0.91 -28.24
N PRO A 125 -12.94 -1.62 -27.49
CA PRO A 125 -14.32 -1.80 -27.92
C PRO A 125 -15.12 -0.48 -27.94
N THR A 126 -14.86 0.42 -26.99
CA THR A 126 -15.52 1.73 -26.95
C THR A 126 -15.11 2.65 -28.09
N LEU A 127 -13.88 2.49 -28.62
CA LEU A 127 -13.38 3.29 -29.73
C LEU A 127 -13.82 2.73 -31.08
N GLN A 128 -13.93 1.41 -31.22
CA GLN A 128 -14.52 0.79 -32.41
C GLN A 128 -15.97 1.26 -32.57
N ALA A 129 -16.77 1.23 -31.50
CA ALA A 129 -18.14 1.73 -31.52
C ALA A 129 -18.24 3.23 -31.87
N GLN A 130 -17.30 4.06 -31.40
CA GLN A 130 -17.25 5.48 -31.77
C GLN A 130 -16.81 5.69 -33.22
N ALA A 131 -15.83 4.92 -33.70
CA ALA A 131 -15.36 5.00 -35.07
C ALA A 131 -16.46 4.60 -36.07
N GLU A 132 -17.23 3.55 -35.75
CA GLU A 132 -18.38 3.11 -36.54
C GLU A 132 -19.49 4.18 -36.55
N ASN A 133 -19.82 4.78 -35.40
CA ASN A 133 -20.81 5.86 -35.32
C ASN A 133 -20.38 7.12 -36.11
N VAL A 134 -19.10 7.48 -36.08
CA VAL A 134 -18.57 8.62 -36.83
C VAL A 134 -18.59 8.33 -38.33
N ALA A 135 -18.30 7.09 -38.75
CA ALA A 135 -18.40 6.66 -40.15
C ALA A 135 -19.85 6.69 -40.65
N GLU A 136 -20.81 6.14 -39.90
CA GLU A 136 -22.24 6.18 -40.25
C GLU A 136 -22.79 7.62 -40.31
N SER A 137 -22.37 8.49 -39.39
CA SER A 137 -22.79 9.89 -39.39
C SER A 137 -22.24 10.68 -40.59
N ALA A 138 -21.04 10.35 -41.05
CA ALA A 138 -20.43 10.92 -42.24
C ALA A 138 -21.11 10.42 -43.53
N GLU A 139 -21.46 9.13 -43.61
CA GLU A 139 -22.23 8.57 -44.73
C GLU A 139 -23.64 9.17 -44.82
N ASN A 140 -24.34 9.33 -43.68
CA ASN A 140 -25.68 9.91 -43.67
C ASN A 140 -25.70 11.41 -44.03
N SER A 141 -24.65 12.16 -43.71
CA SER A 141 -24.51 13.58 -44.11
C SER A 141 -24.16 13.75 -45.59
N MET A 142 -23.56 12.73 -46.21
CA MET A 142 -23.21 12.74 -47.64
C MET A 142 -24.36 12.23 -48.54
N ALA A 143 -25.39 11.60 -47.94
CA ALA A 143 -26.54 11.02 -48.64
C ALA A 143 -27.78 11.94 -48.73
N THR A 144 -27.78 13.12 -48.09
CA THR A 144 -28.87 14.10 -48.23
C THR A 144 -28.47 15.21 -49.22
N PRO A 145 -29.15 15.35 -50.37
CA PRO A 145 -28.98 16.47 -51.30
C PRO A 145 -29.58 17.79 -50.80
#